data_AF-A0A3D2IMY7-F1
#
_entry.id   AF-A0A3D2IMY7-F1
#
_cell.length_a   1.000
_cell.length_b   1.000
_cell.length_c   1.000
_cell.angle_alpha   90.00
_cell.angle_beta   90.00
_cell.angle_gamma   90.00
#
_symmetry.space_group_name_H-M   'P 1'
#
loop_
_entity.id
_entity.type
_entity.pdbx_description
1 polymer ?
#
loop_
_entity_poly.entity_id
_entity_poly.type
_entity_poly.pdbx_seq_one_letter_code
_entity_poly.pdbx_strand_id
1 'polypeptide(L)'
;YRQKNMAGNFENVGYATSGKAGLYNILIMEEVECILALGASGSTKVVYGDGRIERIENVKDIRNYLERIDEMIGRKLSYWKTPS
;
A
#
# COMPACT_ATOMS: atom_id res chain seq x y z
N TYR A 1 -0.09 -5.89 -5.93
CA TYR A 1 0.01 -7.16 -5.16
C TYR A 1 -0.13 -8.31 -6.15
N ARG A 2 0.56 -9.46 -5.96
CA ARG A 2 0.41 -10.63 -6.84
C ARG A 2 0.00 -11.83 -6.01
N GLN A 3 -1.15 -12.42 -6.32
CA GLN A 3 -1.65 -13.57 -5.58
C GLN A 3 -0.75 -14.81 -5.84
N LYS A 4 -0.30 -15.50 -4.78
CA LYS A 4 0.63 -16.64 -4.91
C LYS A 4 -0.01 -17.90 -5.52
N ASN A 5 -1.34 -18.01 -5.46
CA ASN A 5 -2.10 -19.12 -6.02
C ASN A 5 -3.03 -18.58 -7.13
N MET A 6 -2.46 -18.35 -8.31
CA MET A 6 -3.21 -17.96 -9.52
C MET A 6 -3.57 -19.22 -10.31
N ALA A 7 -4.86 -19.45 -10.54
CA ALA A 7 -5.33 -20.51 -11.43
C ALA A 7 -5.43 -19.96 -12.87
N GLY A 8 -4.37 -20.15 -13.67
CA GLY A 8 -4.36 -19.88 -15.10
C GLY A 8 -4.18 -18.41 -15.53
N ASN A 9 -3.45 -18.21 -16.62
CA ASN A 9 -3.40 -17.01 -17.47
C ASN A 9 -3.04 -15.63 -16.87
N PHE A 10 -2.18 -15.53 -15.85
CA PHE A 10 -1.62 -14.26 -15.34
C PHE A 10 -2.64 -13.24 -14.79
N GLU A 11 -3.94 -13.51 -14.91
CA GLU A 11 -5.01 -12.73 -14.31
C GLU A 11 -5.12 -13.08 -12.82
N ASN A 12 -5.29 -12.06 -11.96
CA ASN A 12 -5.56 -12.29 -10.54
C ASN A 12 -7.03 -12.71 -10.33
N VAL A 13 -7.39 -13.90 -10.79
CA VAL A 13 -8.74 -14.48 -10.59
C VAL A 13 -8.77 -15.30 -9.30
N GLY A 14 -9.72 -14.99 -8.41
CA GLY A 14 -9.98 -15.72 -7.17
C GLY A 14 -11.45 -16.13 -7.07
N TYR A 15 -11.69 -17.33 -6.54
CA TYR A 15 -13.04 -17.83 -6.26
C TYR A 15 -13.34 -17.69 -4.78
N ALA A 16 -14.55 -17.27 -4.45
CA ALA A 16 -15.05 -17.20 -3.08
C ALA A 16 -16.49 -17.69 -3.03
N THR A 17 -16.89 -18.28 -1.90
CA THR A 17 -18.30 -18.53 -1.63
C THR A 17 -19.05 -17.22 -1.44
N SER A 18 -20.37 -17.24 -1.61
CA SER A 18 -21.21 -16.04 -1.45
C SER A 18 -20.97 -15.38 -0.09
N GLY A 19 -20.69 -14.06 -0.11
CA GLY A 19 -20.39 -13.28 1.09
C GLY A 19 -19.00 -13.50 1.71
N LYS A 20 -18.09 -14.26 1.07
CA LYS A 20 -16.73 -14.53 1.55
C LYS A 20 -15.64 -13.98 0.63
N ALA A 21 -15.99 -13.02 -0.25
CA ALA A 21 -15.01 -12.33 -1.07
C ALA A 21 -14.00 -11.58 -0.18
N GLY A 22 -12.72 -11.76 -0.45
CA GLY A 22 -11.65 -11.04 0.25
C GLY A 22 -11.57 -9.58 -0.25
N LEU A 23 -12.42 -8.70 0.28
CA LEU A 23 -12.47 -7.28 -0.12
C LEU A 23 -11.10 -6.60 -0.10
N TYR A 24 -10.30 -6.86 0.94
CA TYR A 24 -8.93 -6.35 1.02
C TYR A 24 -8.06 -6.76 -0.17
N ASN A 25 -8.15 -8.02 -0.62
CA ASN A 25 -7.39 -8.47 -1.78
C ASN A 25 -7.85 -7.75 -3.05
N ILE A 26 -9.17 -7.60 -3.22
CA ILE A 26 -9.76 -6.90 -4.38
C ILE A 26 -9.27 -5.45 -4.42
N LEU A 27 -9.45 -4.71 -3.33
CA LEU A 27 -9.12 -3.27 -3.24
C LEU A 27 -7.62 -3.01 -3.44
N ILE A 28 -6.74 -3.86 -2.91
CA ILE A 28 -5.31 -3.71 -3.12
C ILE A 28 -4.91 -4.04 -4.56
N MET A 29 -5.56 -5.02 -5.20
CA MET A 29 -5.28 -5.37 -6.60
C MET A 29 -5.77 -4.31 -7.59
N GLU A 30 -6.86 -3.61 -7.26
CA GLU A 30 -7.40 -2.51 -8.07
C GLU A 30 -6.55 -1.24 -8.01
N GLU A 31 -5.61 -1.16 -7.06
CA GLU A 31 -4.69 -0.05 -6.83
C GLU A 31 -5.34 1.32 -6.54
N VAL A 32 -6.66 1.40 -6.37
CA VAL A 32 -7.41 2.66 -6.16
C VAL A 32 -7.30 3.25 -4.75
N GLU A 33 -6.97 2.44 -3.74
CA GLU A 33 -6.93 2.91 -2.35
C GLU A 33 -5.52 3.32 -1.89
N CYS A 34 -5.45 4.35 -1.04
CA CYS A 34 -4.23 4.70 -0.32
C CYS A 34 -3.87 3.63 0.73
N ILE A 35 -2.58 3.36 0.89
CA ILE A 35 -2.06 2.40 1.86
C ILE A 35 -1.08 3.12 2.78
N LEU A 36 -1.38 3.20 4.09
CA LEU A 36 -0.45 3.72 5.08
C LEU A 36 0.36 2.56 5.69
N ALA A 37 1.68 2.57 5.46
CA ALA A 37 2.56 1.56 6.04
C ALA A 37 3.28 2.08 7.29
N LEU A 38 3.38 1.22 8.29
CA LEU A 38 4.12 1.44 9.54
C LEU A 38 5.25 0.41 9.65
N GLY A 39 6.31 0.75 10.38
CA GLY A 39 7.44 -0.15 10.62
C GLY A 39 8.54 -0.10 9.57
N ALA A 40 9.71 -0.67 9.91
CA ALA A 40 10.84 -0.76 9.00
C ALA A 40 10.47 -1.55 7.72
N SER A 41 11.02 -1.15 6.58
CA SER A 41 10.71 -1.70 5.25
C SER A 41 9.25 -1.52 4.76
N GLY A 42 8.43 -0.75 5.48
CA GLY A 42 7.06 -0.44 5.03
C GLY A 42 7.03 0.54 3.85
N SER A 43 6.12 0.31 2.90
CA SER A 43 5.87 1.17 1.73
C SER A 43 4.47 1.78 1.82
N THR A 44 4.40 3.11 1.98
CA THR A 44 3.14 3.85 1.91
C THR A 44 2.82 4.18 0.46
N LYS A 45 1.59 3.96 0.03
CA LYS A 45 1.08 4.29 -1.31
C LYS A 45 0.03 5.39 -1.19
N VAL A 46 0.20 6.49 -1.90
CA VAL A 46 -0.76 7.59 -1.98
C VAL A 46 -1.33 7.61 -3.39
N VAL A 47 -2.66 7.59 -3.51
CA VAL A 47 -3.39 7.66 -4.78
C VAL A 47 -4.09 9.01 -4.85
N TYR A 48 -3.93 9.71 -5.96
CA TYR A 48 -4.60 11.00 -6.23
C TYR A 48 -5.78 10.80 -7.18
N GLY A 49 -6.74 11.74 -7.17
CA GLY A 49 -7.96 11.65 -7.98
C GLY A 49 -7.75 11.64 -9.50
N ASP A 50 -6.56 12.03 -9.98
CA ASP A 50 -6.15 11.98 -11.38
C ASP A 50 -5.47 10.65 -11.78
N GLY A 51 -5.42 9.68 -10.86
CA GLY A 51 -4.74 8.40 -11.06
C GLY A 51 -3.23 8.43 -10.81
N ARG A 52 -2.66 9.57 -10.39
CA ARG A 52 -1.26 9.62 -9.97
C ARG A 52 -1.06 8.77 -8.71
N ILE A 53 0.06 8.05 -8.66
CA ILE A 53 0.44 7.23 -7.50
C ILE A 53 1.84 7.65 -7.03
N GLU A 54 1.96 7.95 -5.75
CA GLU A 54 3.23 8.23 -5.07
C GLU A 54 3.52 7.15 -4.03
N ARG A 55 4.80 6.82 -3.86
CA ARG A 55 5.26 5.81 -2.89
C ARG A 55 6.30 6.37 -1.95
N ILE A 56 6.11 6.11 -0.66
CA ILE A 56 6.97 6.61 0.41
C ILE A 56 7.49 5.40 1.19
N GLU A 57 8.77 5.11 0.98
CA GLU A 57 9.46 3.99 1.61
C GLU A 57 10.03 4.38 2.97
N ASN A 58 9.75 3.56 3.97
CA ASN A 58 10.47 3.57 5.23
C ASN A 58 11.86 2.93 5.05
N VAL A 59 12.82 3.34 5.87
CA VAL A 59 14.13 2.67 5.92
C VAL A 59 13.98 1.19 6.27
N LYS A 60 14.86 0.36 5.70
CA LYS A 60 14.77 -1.10 5.82
C LYS A 60 15.23 -1.63 7.17
N ASP A 61 16.29 -1.03 7.71
CA ASP A 61 16.90 -1.43 8.97
C ASP A 61 16.12 -0.87 10.17
N ILE A 62 15.96 -1.71 11.20
CA ILE A 62 15.15 -1.38 12.37
C ILE A 62 15.79 -0.29 13.24
N ARG A 63 17.12 -0.25 13.37
CA ARG A 63 17.79 0.79 14.17
C ARG A 63 17.59 2.15 13.51
N ASN A 64 17.87 2.23 12.22
CA ASN A 64 17.63 3.43 11.43
C ASN A 64 16.15 3.86 11.46
N TYR A 65 15.22 2.90 11.45
CA TYR A 65 13.78 3.20 11.52
C TYR A 65 13.40 3.86 12.84
N LEU A 66 13.95 3.38 13.96
CA LEU A 66 13.70 3.95 15.28
C LEU A 66 14.35 5.32 15.43
N GLU A 67 15.60 5.48 14.99
CA GLU A 67 16.35 6.74 15.09
C GLU A 67 15.76 7.85 14.21
N ARG A 68 15.11 7.49 13.10
CA ARG A 68 14.61 8.44 12.09
C ARG A 68 13.08 8.42 11.96
N ILE A 69 12.38 7.94 12.98
CA ILE A 69 10.93 7.77 12.92
C ILE A 69 10.20 9.10 12.62
N ASP A 70 10.64 10.21 13.19
CA ASP A 70 10.06 11.53 12.96
C ASP A 70 10.26 12.01 11.52
N GLU A 71 11.42 11.73 10.91
CA GLU A 71 11.67 11.99 9.49
C GLU A 71 10.70 11.19 8.62
N MET A 72 10.52 9.90 8.92
CA MET A 72 9.61 9.04 8.17
C MET A 72 8.14 9.49 8.29
N ILE A 73 7.74 9.98 9.48
CA ILE A 73 6.41 10.58 9.70
C ILE A 73 6.29 11.88 8.90
N GLY A 74 7.28 12.77 8.97
CA GLY A 74 7.29 14.04 8.25
C GLY A 74 7.15 13.86 6.74
N ARG A 75 7.89 12.89 6.18
CA ARG A 75 7.80 12.51 4.76
C ARG A 75 6.41 12.04 4.35
N LYS A 76 5.60 11.46 5.24
CA LYS A 76 4.22 11.05 4.93
C LYS A 76 3.24 12.21 5.07
N LEU A 77 3.42 13.04 6.09
CA LEU A 77 2.59 14.21 6.32
C LEU A 77 2.66 15.23 5.17
N SER A 78 3.81 15.38 4.50
CA SER A 78 3.92 16.30 3.36
C SER A 78 3.00 15.94 2.18
N TYR A 79 2.60 14.67 2.05
CA TYR A 79 1.71 14.21 0.98
C TYR A 79 0.24 14.27 1.41
N TRP A 80 -0.05 14.13 2.71
CA TRP A 80 -1.41 14.13 3.24
C TRP A 80 -1.95 15.53 3.59
N LYS A 81 -1.07 16.52 3.75
CA LYS A 81 -1.44 17.91 4.07
C LYS A 81 -1.74 18.78 2.85
N THR A 82 -1.65 18.25 1.64
CA THR A 82 -2.06 18.98 0.44
C THR A 82 -3.56 18.76 0.25
N PRO A 83 -4.42 19.77 0.49
CA PRO A 83 -5.84 19.63 0.18
C PRO A 83 -5.99 19.49 -1.33
N SER A 84 -6.77 18.51 -1.75
CA SER A 84 -7.38 18.45 -3.08
C SER A 84 -8.25 19.67 -3.34
#